data_AF-A0A8R1XMJ5-F1
#
_entry.id   AF-A0A8R1XMJ5-F1
#
_cell.length_a   1.000
_cell.length_b   1.000
_cell.length_c   1.000
_cell.angle_alpha   90.00
_cell.angle_beta   90.00
_cell.angle_gamma   90.00
#
_symmetry.space_group_name_H-M   'P 1'
#
loop_
_entity.id
_entity.type
_entity.pdbx_description
1 polymer ?
#
loop_
_entity_poly.entity_id
_entity_poly.type
_entity_poly.pdbx_seq_one_letter_code
_entity_poly.pdbx_strand_id
1 'polypeptide(L)'
;MKVLAQLLVVFSLRLLFAELQLTDLLKTDSIFGHFKWNIAKTLCSDTDMNKNTTRKMPTNYYGATFLNTDGIHKRCISHVDCYDMREPISWCRLNKHQNWTDKGCYCDPLLRACIIERLTMLGPISIIRNYAYCTPKASWYCP
;
A
#
# COMPACT_ATOMS: atom_id res chain seq x y z
N MET A 1 22.39 72.34 1.76
CA MET A 1 23.11 71.30 0.98
C MET A 1 23.58 70.10 1.81
N LYS A 2 24.11 70.25 3.04
CA LYS A 2 24.60 69.11 3.85
C LYS A 2 23.55 68.03 4.19
N VAL A 3 22.31 68.43 4.49
CA VAL A 3 21.22 67.50 4.88
C VAL A 3 20.79 66.58 3.72
N LEU A 4 20.77 67.11 2.48
CA LEU A 4 20.39 66.34 1.30
C LEU A 4 21.42 65.24 0.99
N ALA A 5 22.71 65.54 1.17
CA ALA A 5 23.79 64.56 0.99
C ALA A 5 23.72 63.44 2.04
N GLN A 6 23.40 63.76 3.30
CA GLN A 6 23.22 62.75 4.35
C GLN A 6 22.03 61.82 4.06
N LEU A 7 20.91 62.37 3.59
CA LEU A 7 19.73 61.58 3.22
C LEU A 7 20.03 60.61 2.07
N LEU A 8 20.78 61.04 1.05
CA LEU A 8 21.17 60.17 -0.07
C LEU A 8 22.08 59.02 0.38
N VAL A 9 23.04 59.27 1.27
CA VAL A 9 23.90 58.21 1.82
C VAL A 9 23.10 57.18 2.61
N VAL A 10 22.13 57.63 3.44
CA VAL A 10 21.27 56.71 4.20
C VAL A 10 20.36 55.91 3.28
N PHE A 11 19.81 56.52 2.23
CA PHE A 11 18.95 55.83 1.26
C PHE A 11 19.72 54.77 0.47
N SER A 12 20.92 55.10 -0.02
CA SER A 12 21.78 54.13 -0.72
C SER A 12 22.20 52.97 0.17
N LEU A 13 22.51 53.23 1.45
CA LEU A 13 22.85 52.18 2.40
C LEU A 13 21.66 51.26 2.69
N ARG A 14 20.45 51.82 2.85
CA ARG A 14 19.22 51.03 3.05
C ARG A 14 18.92 50.13 1.84
N LEU A 15 19.12 50.63 0.62
CA LEU A 15 18.90 49.85 -0.60
C LEU A 15 19.90 48.69 -0.71
N LEU A 16 21.18 48.95 -0.41
CA LEU A 16 22.22 47.92 -0.37
C LEU A 16 21.93 46.82 0.67
N PHE A 17 21.41 47.19 1.84
CA PHE A 17 20.99 46.21 2.85
C PHE A 17 19.77 45.38 2.38
N ALA A 18 18.83 45.97 1.67
CA ALA A 18 17.68 45.25 1.13
C ALA A 18 18.10 44.23 0.04
N GLU A 19 19.04 44.60 -0.82
CA GLU A 19 19.59 43.70 -1.84
C GLU A 19 20.43 42.57 -1.22
N LEU A 20 21.19 42.85 -0.15
CA LEU A 20 21.96 41.81 0.55
C LEU A 20 21.02 40.75 1.18
N GLN A 21 19.92 41.18 1.81
CA GLN A 21 18.94 40.25 2.40
C GLN A 21 18.26 39.36 1.36
N LEU A 22 18.05 39.87 0.14
CA LEU A 22 17.47 39.08 -0.95
C LEU A 22 18.44 37.99 -1.44
N THR A 23 19.75 38.27 -1.45
CA THR A 23 20.75 37.26 -1.84
C THR A 23 20.89 36.11 -0.85
N ASP A 24 20.70 36.36 0.45
CA ASP A 24 20.74 35.29 1.47
C ASP A 24 19.49 34.38 1.40
N LEU A 25 18.31 34.95 1.15
CA LEU A 25 17.06 34.17 1.01
C LEU A 25 17.08 33.24 -0.22
N LEU A 26 17.63 33.70 -1.35
CA LEU A 26 17.76 32.84 -2.54
C LEU A 26 18.78 31.71 -2.35
N LYS A 27 19.75 31.89 -1.44
CA LYS A 27 20.73 30.84 -1.12
C LYS A 27 20.13 29.75 -0.24
N THR A 28 19.15 30.07 0.60
CA THR A 28 18.46 29.07 1.44
C THR A 28 17.60 28.09 0.63
N ASP A 29 17.00 28.53 -0.49
CA ASP A 29 16.21 27.62 -1.35
C ASP A 29 17.08 26.55 -2.04
N SER A 30 18.34 26.87 -2.34
CA SER A 30 19.30 25.90 -2.92
C SER A 30 19.74 24.83 -1.91
N ILE A 31 19.89 25.19 -0.62
CA ILE A 31 20.28 24.23 0.43
C ILE A 31 19.09 23.32 0.80
N PHE A 32 17.85 23.84 0.83
CA PHE A 32 16.66 23.02 1.09
C PHE A 32 16.37 22.00 -0.01
N GLY A 33 16.67 22.32 -1.27
CA GLY A 33 16.55 21.36 -2.38
C GLY A 33 17.46 20.15 -2.22
N HIS A 34 18.71 20.36 -1.81
CA HIS A 34 19.68 19.27 -1.64
C HIS A 34 19.40 18.43 -0.38
N PHE A 35 18.91 19.04 0.70
CA PHE A 35 18.54 18.29 1.91
C PHE A 35 17.28 17.43 1.68
N LYS A 36 16.30 17.93 0.92
CA LYS A 36 15.08 17.17 0.59
C LYS A 36 15.35 15.99 -0.35
N TRP A 37 16.29 16.13 -1.30
CA TRP A 37 16.69 15.03 -2.19
C TRP A 37 17.50 13.95 -1.47
N ASN A 38 18.35 14.31 -0.49
CA ASN A 38 19.10 13.33 0.28
C ASN A 38 18.22 12.61 1.31
N ILE A 39 17.23 13.27 1.94
CA ILE A 39 16.25 12.58 2.78
C ILE A 39 15.37 11.63 1.95
N ALA A 40 14.92 12.07 0.77
CA ALA A 40 14.14 11.21 -0.14
C ALA A 40 14.97 10.01 -0.63
N LYS A 41 16.26 10.20 -0.95
CA LYS A 41 17.16 9.09 -1.29
C LYS A 41 17.46 8.19 -0.11
N THR A 42 17.58 8.67 1.12
CA THR A 42 17.76 7.76 2.27
C THR A 42 16.49 6.96 2.57
N LEU A 43 15.31 7.51 2.27
CA LEU A 43 14.03 6.79 2.40
C LEU A 43 13.74 5.82 1.23
N CYS A 44 14.25 6.11 0.04
CA CYS A 44 14.08 5.29 -1.16
C CYS A 44 15.33 4.53 -1.59
N SER A 45 16.45 4.66 -0.87
CA SER A 45 17.59 3.77 -1.03
C SER A 45 17.13 2.43 -0.54
N ASP A 46 16.78 1.62 -1.52
CA ASP A 46 16.77 0.18 -1.53
C ASP A 46 18.04 -0.32 -0.83
N THR A 47 18.04 -0.25 0.50
CA THR A 47 18.77 -1.22 1.28
C THR A 47 18.11 -2.52 0.89
N ASP A 48 18.84 -3.17 -0.02
CA ASP A 48 18.87 -4.58 -0.33
C ASP A 48 19.01 -5.35 1.00
N MET A 49 17.97 -5.25 1.83
CA MET A 49 17.64 -6.23 2.83
C MET A 49 17.24 -7.42 1.99
N ASN A 50 18.27 -8.18 1.66
CA ASN A 50 18.33 -9.61 1.56
C ASN A 50 17.37 -10.27 2.59
N LYS A 51 16.08 -10.08 2.36
CA LYS A 51 14.98 -10.88 2.86
C LYS A 51 14.58 -11.75 1.69
N ASN A 52 15.45 -12.71 1.42
CA ASN A 52 15.02 -14.02 0.96
C ASN A 52 14.17 -14.76 2.03
N THR A 53 13.57 -14.04 2.98
CA THR A 53 12.35 -14.51 3.63
C THR A 53 11.27 -14.46 2.57
N THR A 54 11.06 -15.57 1.88
CA THR A 54 9.81 -15.83 1.16
C THR A 54 8.68 -15.25 2.02
N ARG A 55 8.03 -14.18 1.55
CA ARG A 55 6.95 -13.50 2.30
C ARG A 55 5.77 -14.48 2.32
N LYS A 56 5.83 -15.46 3.21
CA LYS A 56 4.79 -16.45 3.38
C LYS A 56 3.55 -15.69 3.84
N MET A 57 2.48 -15.81 3.07
CA MET A 57 1.21 -15.20 3.44
C MET A 57 0.73 -15.78 4.78
N PRO A 58 0.16 -14.93 5.65
CA PRO A 58 -0.35 -15.38 6.94
C PRO A 58 -1.48 -16.40 6.74
N THR A 59 -1.65 -17.28 7.72
CA THR A 59 -2.86 -18.09 7.78
C THR A 59 -4.04 -17.22 8.20
N ASN A 60 -5.25 -17.59 7.78
CA ASN A 60 -6.45 -16.91 8.25
C ASN A 60 -6.84 -17.35 9.68
N TYR A 61 -7.99 -16.89 10.18
CA TYR A 61 -8.47 -17.24 11.53
C TYR A 61 -8.60 -18.76 11.78
N TYR A 62 -8.86 -19.55 10.73
CA TYR A 62 -9.01 -21.01 10.80
C TYR A 62 -7.73 -21.79 10.47
N GLY A 63 -6.58 -21.12 10.35
CA GLY A 63 -5.32 -21.78 9.99
C GLY A 63 -5.25 -22.19 8.51
N ALA A 64 -6.12 -21.66 7.65
CA ALA A 64 -6.12 -21.96 6.22
C ALA A 64 -4.88 -21.38 5.54
N THR A 65 -4.35 -22.09 4.55
CA THR A 65 -3.19 -21.64 3.76
C THR A 65 -3.65 -20.78 2.58
N PHE A 66 -2.94 -19.69 2.32
CA PHE A 66 -3.25 -18.81 1.19
C PHE A 66 -2.89 -19.46 -0.15
N LEU A 67 -3.79 -19.35 -1.11
CA LEU A 67 -3.54 -19.66 -2.51
C LEU A 67 -3.70 -18.40 -3.35
N ASN A 68 -2.68 -18.10 -4.15
CA ASN A 68 -2.73 -16.99 -5.08
C ASN A 68 -3.66 -17.32 -6.26
N THR A 69 -4.59 -16.41 -6.57
CA THR A 69 -5.62 -16.56 -7.60
C THR A 69 -5.84 -15.22 -8.32
N ASP A 70 -6.90 -15.11 -9.11
CA ASP A 70 -7.38 -13.86 -9.71
C ASP A 70 -8.11 -12.92 -8.73
N GLY A 71 -8.30 -13.33 -7.48
CA GLY A 71 -8.90 -12.51 -6.45
C GLY A 71 -8.03 -11.31 -6.03
N ILE A 72 -8.68 -10.23 -5.59
CA ILE A 72 -8.01 -8.99 -5.19
C ILE A 72 -8.15 -8.73 -3.69
N HIS A 73 -7.09 -8.23 -3.07
CA HIS A 73 -7.14 -7.86 -1.66
C HIS A 73 -8.07 -6.65 -1.44
N LYS A 74 -9.25 -6.91 -0.89
CA LYS A 74 -10.22 -5.89 -0.45
C LYS A 74 -10.28 -5.86 1.08
N ARG A 75 -10.01 -4.70 1.67
CA ARG A 75 -10.15 -4.49 3.12
C ARG A 75 -11.61 -4.53 3.55
N CYS A 76 -11.88 -5.05 4.73
CA CYS A 76 -13.21 -5.15 5.31
C CYS A 76 -13.18 -4.98 6.83
N ILE A 77 -14.31 -4.57 7.41
CA ILE A 77 -14.55 -4.49 8.85
C ILE A 77 -15.51 -5.61 9.27
N SER A 78 -16.50 -5.90 8.43
CA SER A 78 -17.55 -6.88 8.69
C SER A 78 -17.96 -7.62 7.41
N HIS A 79 -18.77 -8.67 7.56
CA HIS A 79 -19.19 -9.52 6.43
C HIS A 79 -19.91 -8.75 5.31
N VAL A 80 -20.67 -7.70 5.65
CA VAL A 80 -21.46 -6.92 4.68
C VAL A 80 -20.57 -6.19 3.67
N ASP A 81 -19.32 -5.88 4.04
CA ASP A 81 -18.34 -5.23 3.16
C ASP A 81 -17.90 -6.14 2.01
N CYS A 82 -18.24 -7.43 2.04
CA CYS A 82 -17.84 -8.41 1.03
C CYS A 82 -19.02 -8.89 0.17
N TYR A 83 -20.23 -8.32 0.29
CA TYR A 83 -21.42 -8.74 -0.47
C TYR A 83 -21.34 -8.46 -1.99
N ASP A 84 -20.54 -7.48 -2.38
CA ASP A 84 -20.17 -7.14 -3.75
C ASP A 84 -19.00 -7.97 -4.28
N MET A 85 -18.53 -8.97 -3.53
CA MET A 85 -17.45 -9.87 -3.92
C MET A 85 -17.98 -11.28 -4.20
N ARG A 86 -17.26 -12.02 -5.03
CA ARG A 86 -17.54 -13.41 -5.44
C ARG A 86 -16.27 -14.23 -5.34
N GLU A 87 -16.41 -15.54 -5.43
CA GLU A 87 -15.28 -16.47 -5.52
C GLU A 87 -14.31 -16.06 -6.64
N PRO A 88 -13.01 -16.34 -6.51
CA PRO A 88 -12.11 -16.15 -7.64
C PRO A 88 -12.57 -16.99 -8.83
N ILE A 89 -12.45 -16.45 -10.04
CA ILE A 89 -12.85 -17.07 -11.31
C ILE A 89 -12.20 -18.45 -11.46
N SER A 90 -10.93 -18.55 -11.07
CA SER A 90 -10.17 -19.80 -11.04
C SER A 90 -10.74 -20.88 -10.10
N TRP A 91 -11.64 -20.52 -9.19
CA TRP A 91 -12.32 -21.46 -8.29
C TRP A 91 -13.79 -21.69 -8.66
N CYS A 92 -14.32 -21.05 -9.72
CA CYS A 92 -15.72 -21.22 -10.07
C CYS A 92 -16.08 -22.72 -10.31
N ARG A 93 -15.21 -23.45 -11.00
CA ARG A 93 -15.30 -24.92 -11.13
C ARG A 93 -14.28 -25.57 -10.20
N LEU A 94 -14.75 -26.17 -9.10
CA LEU A 94 -13.89 -26.94 -8.21
C LEU A 94 -13.46 -28.26 -8.86
N ASN A 95 -12.25 -28.71 -8.52
CA ASN A 95 -11.79 -30.05 -8.89
C ASN A 95 -12.56 -31.13 -8.11
N LYS A 96 -12.56 -32.37 -8.60
CA LYS A 96 -13.27 -33.52 -8.00
C LYS A 96 -13.00 -33.76 -6.50
N HIS A 97 -11.85 -33.33 -6.00
CA HIS A 97 -11.42 -33.50 -4.60
C HIS A 97 -11.49 -32.21 -3.79
N GLN A 98 -12.20 -31.20 -4.30
CA GLN A 98 -12.34 -29.90 -3.66
C GLN A 98 -13.80 -29.63 -3.36
N ASN A 99 -14.06 -29.10 -2.17
CA ASN A 99 -15.39 -28.69 -1.73
C ASN A 99 -15.34 -27.28 -1.18
N TRP A 100 -16.40 -26.52 -1.40
CA TRP A 100 -16.61 -25.28 -0.69
C TRP A 100 -16.80 -25.53 0.80
N THR A 101 -16.45 -24.54 1.60
CA THR A 101 -16.94 -24.48 2.98
C THR A 101 -18.40 -24.02 2.96
N ASP A 102 -19.01 -23.90 4.13
CA ASP A 102 -20.34 -23.31 4.32
C ASP A 102 -20.38 -21.79 4.09
N LYS A 103 -19.23 -21.17 3.78
CA LYS A 103 -19.08 -19.72 3.62
C LYS A 103 -18.73 -19.37 2.18
N GLY A 104 -19.48 -18.44 1.62
CA GLY A 104 -19.03 -17.68 0.46
C GLY A 104 -17.95 -16.66 0.84
N CYS A 105 -17.82 -15.59 0.06
CA CYS A 105 -16.94 -14.49 0.42
C CYS A 105 -17.33 -13.83 1.73
N TYR A 106 -16.39 -13.75 2.68
CA TYR A 106 -16.61 -13.16 3.99
C TYR A 106 -15.40 -12.36 4.45
N CYS A 107 -15.61 -11.51 5.46
CA CYS A 107 -14.55 -10.74 6.08
C CYS A 107 -13.83 -11.58 7.14
N ASP A 108 -12.56 -11.90 6.91
CA ASP A 108 -11.77 -12.59 7.92
C ASP A 108 -11.36 -11.62 9.05
N PRO A 109 -11.61 -11.97 10.33
CA PRO A 109 -11.36 -11.06 11.45
C PRO A 109 -9.87 -10.82 11.71
N LEU A 110 -8.99 -11.75 11.33
CA LEU A 110 -7.54 -11.65 11.49
C LEU A 110 -6.92 -10.84 10.35
N LEU A 111 -7.27 -11.18 9.10
CA LEU A 111 -6.72 -10.57 7.89
C LEU A 111 -7.34 -9.22 7.57
N ARG A 112 -8.56 -8.94 8.07
CA ARG A 112 -9.36 -7.75 7.72
C ARG A 112 -9.53 -7.60 6.21
N ALA A 113 -9.69 -8.73 5.52
CA ALA A 113 -9.84 -8.81 4.08
C ALA A 113 -10.98 -9.75 3.67
N CYS A 114 -11.58 -9.46 2.52
CA CYS A 114 -12.58 -10.33 1.90
C CYS A 114 -11.91 -11.57 1.30
N ILE A 115 -12.19 -12.72 1.89
CA ILE A 115 -11.64 -14.02 1.47
C ILE A 115 -12.75 -15.05 1.31
N ILE A 116 -12.41 -16.12 0.63
CA ILE A 116 -13.23 -17.33 0.52
C ILE A 116 -12.37 -18.54 0.78
N GLU A 117 -12.97 -19.59 1.32
CA GLU A 117 -12.29 -20.82 1.70
C GLU A 117 -12.77 -22.01 0.88
N ARG A 118 -11.88 -22.97 0.69
CA ARG A 118 -12.21 -24.30 0.18
C ARG A 118 -11.44 -25.39 0.92
N LEU A 119 -12.01 -26.58 0.94
CA LEU A 119 -11.40 -27.80 1.43
C LEU A 119 -10.86 -28.59 0.25
N THR A 120 -9.64 -29.09 0.36
CA THR A 120 -9.02 -30.01 -0.60
C THR A 120 -8.76 -31.34 0.11
N MET A 121 -9.37 -32.42 -0.36
CA MET A 121 -9.16 -33.77 0.15
C MET A 121 -7.89 -34.37 -0.46
N LEU A 122 -6.95 -34.79 0.39
CA LEU A 122 -5.75 -35.54 0.03
C LEU A 122 -5.93 -36.99 0.43
N GLY A 123 -6.56 -37.78 -0.44
CA GLY A 123 -6.92 -39.16 -0.13
C GLY A 123 -8.10 -39.27 0.86
N PRO A 124 -8.24 -40.41 1.55
CA PRO A 124 -9.45 -40.70 2.34
C PRO A 124 -9.53 -40.00 3.70
N ILE A 125 -8.40 -39.51 4.25
CA ILE A 125 -8.33 -39.03 5.64
C ILE A 125 -7.88 -37.57 5.72
N SER A 126 -6.98 -37.12 4.85
CA SER A 126 -6.35 -35.81 4.98
C SER A 126 -7.16 -34.73 4.27
N ILE A 127 -7.45 -33.63 4.96
CA ILE A 127 -8.16 -32.47 4.40
C ILE A 127 -7.33 -31.21 4.65
N ILE A 128 -7.08 -30.44 3.59
CA ILE A 128 -6.40 -29.14 3.68
C ILE A 128 -7.40 -28.02 3.46
N ARG A 129 -7.42 -27.05 4.37
CA ARG A 129 -8.17 -25.80 4.20
C ARG A 129 -7.30 -24.75 3.53
N ASN A 130 -7.79 -24.21 2.42
CA ASN A 130 -7.14 -23.14 1.68
C ASN A 130 -8.04 -21.93 1.61
N TYR A 131 -7.46 -20.74 1.56
CA TYR A 131 -8.20 -19.51 1.30
C TYR A 131 -7.58 -18.71 0.16
N ALA A 132 -8.40 -17.89 -0.47
CA ALA A 132 -7.99 -16.95 -1.50
C ALA A 132 -8.77 -15.65 -1.33
N TYR A 133 -8.27 -14.57 -1.94
CA TYR A 133 -9.04 -13.34 -2.05
C TYR A 133 -10.23 -13.53 -2.99
N CYS A 134 -11.25 -12.72 -2.77
CA CYS A 134 -12.42 -12.70 -3.63
C CYS A 134 -12.24 -11.77 -4.84
N THR A 135 -13.08 -11.95 -5.86
CA THR A 135 -13.12 -11.14 -7.08
C THR A 135 -14.36 -10.23 -7.06
N PRO A 136 -14.29 -8.96 -7.52
CA PRO A 136 -15.46 -8.07 -7.54
C PRO A 136 -16.57 -8.62 -8.42
N LYS A 137 -17.81 -8.59 -7.92
CA LYS A 137 -19.01 -9.05 -8.63
C LYS A 137 -19.18 -8.38 -10.00
N ALA A 138 -18.79 -7.11 -10.12
CA ALA A 138 -18.93 -6.34 -11.36
C ALA A 138 -18.11 -6.91 -12.53
N SER A 139 -16.96 -7.54 -12.24
CA SER A 139 -16.07 -8.15 -13.23
C SER A 139 -16.10 -9.68 -13.17
N TRP A 140 -17.05 -10.26 -12.44
CA TRP A 140 -17.09 -11.70 -12.20
C TRP A 140 -17.86 -12.43 -13.29
N TYR A 141 -17.26 -13.49 -13.82
CA TYR A 141 -17.91 -14.45 -14.69
C TYR A 141 -17.33 -15.84 -14.43
N CYS A 142 -18.13 -16.87 -14.68
CA CYS A 142 -17.67 -18.25 -14.63
C CYS A 142 -17.45 -18.77 -16.06
N PRO A 143 -16.21 -18.96 -16.51
CA PRO A 143 -15.92 -19.64 -17.76
C PRO A 143 -16.37 -21.11 -17.69
#